data_AF-A0A7W0FY83-F1
#
_entry.id   AF-A0A7W0FY83-F1
#
_cell.length_a   1.000
_cell.length_b   1.000
_cell.length_c   1.000
_cell.angle_alpha   90.00
_cell.angle_beta   90.00
_cell.angle_gamma   90.00
#
_symmetry.space_group_name_H-M   'P 1'
#
loop_
_entity.id
_entity.type
_entity.pdbx_description
1 polymer ?
#
loop_
_entity_poly.entity_id
_entity_poly.type
_entity_poly.pdbx_seq_one_letter_code
_entity_poly.pdbx_strand_id
1 'polypeptide(L)'
;MFRTRQKKIFPPGTFIATPARMAAIIQLCFAFSLLLWIISQPFMGDLFAVKSERLLSQELIGKTALMELLPASEQESIKLYDEKLQQKLQHSFLEKFKASMQLLFIQTAPFKQAWLLFSFLLPLFLLLRIEGAIQACWLLPILTLAYAVDNQFNAQLPKKNPDTYLFPSESVLIQNHLRAPLSNSISKQQKQLTEGWKNYLISEWAKEGISSDLSLYEEQVEKGEFAFNVARLKTRSLFGLLAMEKGPERQSLAILGLYLAWNSLFAWLARKAIIIGHPDGTLLTTNLSR
;
A
#
# COMPACT_ATOMS: atom_id res chain seq x y z
N MET A 1 28.84 45.45 -9.52
CA MET A 1 28.51 45.53 -10.96
C MET A 1 27.75 44.26 -11.35
N PHE A 2 26.41 44.26 -11.27
CA PHE A 2 25.60 43.09 -11.58
C PHE A 2 25.31 43.07 -13.09
N ARG A 3 25.89 42.12 -13.83
CA ARG A 3 25.55 41.86 -15.23
C ARG A 3 24.10 41.38 -15.31
N THR A 4 23.20 42.24 -15.79
CA THR A 4 21.86 41.86 -16.24
C THR A 4 21.99 40.82 -17.35
N ARG A 5 21.68 39.55 -17.05
CA ARG A 5 21.60 38.49 -18.06
C ARG A 5 20.52 38.88 -19.07
N GLN A 6 20.91 39.07 -20.33
CA GLN A 6 19.96 39.22 -21.44
C GLN A 6 19.03 38.01 -21.45
N LYS A 7 17.72 38.25 -21.32
CA LYS A 7 16.72 37.21 -21.49
C LYS A 7 16.78 36.73 -22.94
N LYS A 8 17.17 35.48 -23.16
CA LYS A 8 17.07 34.84 -24.49
C LYS A 8 15.61 34.88 -24.91
N ILE A 9 15.30 35.64 -25.95
CA ILE A 9 13.98 35.72 -26.55
C ILE A 9 13.85 34.47 -27.43
N PHE A 10 13.08 33.49 -26.95
CA PHE A 10 12.72 32.34 -27.76
C PHE A 10 11.62 32.74 -28.75
N PRO A 11 11.60 32.20 -29.98
CA PRO A 11 10.59 32.54 -30.95
C PRO A 11 9.18 32.22 -30.39
N PRO A 12 8.20 33.13 -30.56
CA PRO A 12 6.85 32.93 -30.07
C PRO A 12 6.28 31.63 -30.64
N GLY A 13 5.67 30.82 -29.78
CA GLY A 13 5.08 29.55 -30.19
C GLY A 13 6.07 28.41 -30.39
N THR A 14 7.29 28.41 -29.83
CA THR A 14 8.12 27.18 -29.71
C THR A 14 7.79 26.35 -28.48
N PHE A 15 7.12 26.95 -27.51
CA PHE A 15 7.07 26.45 -26.14
C PHE A 15 5.66 26.58 -25.56
N ILE A 16 5.14 25.49 -24.98
CA ILE A 16 3.90 25.53 -24.19
C ILE A 16 4.11 26.49 -23.03
N ALA A 17 3.04 27.19 -22.65
CA ALA A 17 3.04 28.05 -21.48
C ALA A 17 3.58 27.30 -20.25
N THR A 18 4.49 27.94 -19.53
CA THR A 18 5.17 27.40 -18.34
C THR A 18 4.26 26.65 -17.37
N PRO A 19 3.06 27.15 -16.98
CA PRO A 19 2.21 26.43 -16.04
C PRO A 19 1.74 25.06 -16.55
N ALA A 20 1.34 24.94 -17.82
CA ALA A 20 0.92 23.65 -18.38
C ALA A 20 2.11 22.69 -18.56
N ARG A 21 3.29 23.21 -18.89
CA ARG A 21 4.51 22.40 -18.93
C ARG A 21 4.85 21.82 -17.57
N MET A 22 4.83 22.64 -16.52
CA MET A 22 5.10 22.17 -15.16
C MET A 22 4.04 21.15 -14.71
N ALA A 23 2.77 21.40 -15.00
CA ALA A 23 1.69 20.46 -14.70
C ALA A 23 1.87 19.12 -15.42
N ALA A 24 2.29 19.14 -16.70
CA ALA A 24 2.60 17.93 -17.46
C ALA A 24 3.78 17.14 -16.86
N ILE A 25 4.85 17.83 -16.47
CA ILE A 25 6.00 17.19 -15.82
C ILE A 25 5.58 16.56 -14.49
N ILE A 26 4.80 17.27 -13.67
CA ILE A 26 4.32 16.75 -12.37
C ILE A 26 3.40 15.54 -12.58
N GLN A 27 2.48 15.60 -13.56
CA GLN A 27 1.62 14.46 -13.92
C GLN A 27 2.45 13.23 -14.31
N LEU A 28 3.51 13.41 -15.11
CA LEU A 28 4.42 12.33 -15.48
C LEU A 28 5.14 11.75 -14.27
N CYS A 29 5.62 12.60 -13.36
CA CYS A 29 6.23 12.14 -12.12
C CYS A 29 5.25 11.29 -11.31
N PHE A 30 4.00 11.72 -11.13
CA PHE A 30 3.00 10.94 -10.40
C PHE A 30 2.66 9.61 -11.10
N ALA A 31 2.45 9.64 -12.43
CA ALA A 31 2.16 8.43 -13.20
C ALA A 31 3.31 7.42 -13.09
N PHE A 32 4.55 7.89 -13.24
CA PHE A 32 5.73 7.05 -13.16
C PHE A 32 5.98 6.52 -11.74
N SER A 33 5.82 7.35 -10.71
CA SER A 33 5.90 6.91 -9.32
C SER A 33 4.86 5.83 -8.99
N LEU A 34 3.62 5.99 -9.45
CA LEU A 34 2.58 4.97 -9.23
C LEU A 34 2.86 3.69 -10.01
N LEU A 35 3.35 3.81 -11.25
CA LEU A 35 3.74 2.65 -12.06
C LEU A 35 4.89 1.87 -11.39
N LEU A 36 5.93 2.58 -10.96
CA LEU A 36 7.05 1.99 -10.21
C LEU A 36 6.58 1.36 -8.91
N TRP A 37 5.66 2.00 -8.18
CA TRP A 37 5.09 1.44 -6.97
C TRP A 37 4.42 0.08 -7.23
N ILE A 38 3.57 0.00 -8.27
CA ILE A 38 2.88 -1.23 -8.67
C ILE A 38 3.90 -2.30 -9.08
N ILE A 39 4.87 -1.96 -9.94
CA ILE A 39 5.89 -2.92 -10.41
C ILE A 39 6.81 -3.38 -9.28
N SER A 40 7.07 -2.52 -8.28
CA SER A 40 7.92 -2.87 -7.14
C SER A 40 7.26 -3.81 -6.13
N GLN A 41 5.94 -3.94 -6.15
CA GLN A 41 5.18 -4.66 -5.13
C GLN A 41 5.60 -6.15 -5.03
N PRO A 42 5.76 -6.91 -6.13
CA PRO A 42 6.23 -8.30 -6.07
C PRO A 42 7.71 -8.46 -5.68
N PHE A 43 8.50 -7.38 -5.77
CA PHE A 43 9.92 -7.40 -5.42
C PHE A 43 10.15 -7.08 -3.94
N MET A 44 9.60 -5.97 -3.47
CA MET A 44 9.83 -5.48 -2.11
C MET A 44 8.67 -5.84 -1.19
N GLY A 45 7.43 -5.57 -1.61
CA GLY A 45 6.24 -5.81 -0.79
C GLY A 45 6.09 -7.29 -0.42
N ASP A 46 6.09 -8.16 -1.43
CA ASP A 46 5.97 -9.61 -1.20
C ASP A 46 7.20 -10.17 -0.46
N LEU A 47 8.41 -9.67 -0.74
CA LEU A 47 9.62 -10.09 -0.03
C LEU A 47 9.54 -9.77 1.47
N PHE A 48 9.14 -8.55 1.84
CA PHE A 48 8.99 -8.17 3.24
C PHE A 48 7.85 -8.93 3.92
N ALA A 49 6.73 -9.15 3.23
CA ALA A 49 5.62 -9.94 3.76
C ALA A 49 6.06 -11.39 4.05
N VAL A 50 6.68 -12.06 3.08
CA VAL A 50 7.19 -13.44 3.25
C VAL A 50 8.27 -13.49 4.31
N LYS A 51 9.19 -12.53 4.36
CA LYS A 51 10.24 -12.48 5.40
C LYS A 51 9.64 -12.28 6.80
N SER A 52 8.65 -11.41 6.94
CA SER A 52 7.97 -11.18 8.23
C SER A 52 7.23 -12.45 8.70
N GLU A 53 6.59 -13.18 7.81
CA GLU A 53 5.95 -14.45 8.16
C GLU A 53 6.97 -15.54 8.47
N ARG A 54 8.10 -15.57 7.76
CA ARG A 54 9.17 -16.54 8.00
C ARG A 54 9.86 -16.31 9.34
N LEU A 55 10.02 -15.06 9.77
CA LEU A 55 10.56 -14.77 11.10
C LEU A 55 9.69 -15.38 12.21
N LEU A 56 8.37 -15.35 12.04
CA LEU A 56 7.43 -15.97 12.99
C LEU A 56 7.59 -17.50 13.02
N SER A 57 7.70 -18.17 11.86
CA SER A 57 7.92 -19.62 11.82
C SER A 57 9.30 -20.00 12.37
N GLN A 58 10.34 -19.25 12.05
CA GLN A 58 11.70 -19.48 12.55
C GLN A 58 11.80 -19.29 14.06
N GLU A 59 11.11 -18.30 14.63
CA GLU A 59 11.04 -18.11 16.07
C GLU A 59 10.43 -19.33 16.78
N LEU A 60 9.33 -19.87 16.22
CA LEU A 60 8.69 -21.08 16.75
C LEU A 60 9.61 -22.31 16.64
N ILE A 61 10.27 -22.50 15.49
CA ILE A 61 11.19 -23.63 15.26
C ILE A 61 12.43 -23.52 16.17
N GLY A 62 12.91 -22.31 16.47
CA GLY A 62 14.06 -22.07 17.34
C GLY A 62 13.83 -22.45 18.80
N LYS A 63 12.58 -22.42 19.28
CA LYS A 63 12.19 -22.80 20.64
C LYS A 63 11.97 -24.32 20.76
N THR A 64 13.03 -25.12 20.58
CA THR A 64 12.97 -26.59 20.47
C THR A 64 12.23 -27.25 21.64
N ALA A 65 12.52 -26.85 22.88
CA ALA A 65 11.90 -27.43 24.08
C ALA A 65 10.36 -27.23 24.11
N LEU A 66 9.87 -26.08 23.66
CA LEU A 66 8.43 -25.79 23.59
C LEU A 66 7.79 -26.43 22.35
N MET A 67 8.56 -26.55 21.26
CA MET A 67 8.13 -27.21 20.03
C MET A 67 7.86 -28.70 20.23
N GLU A 68 8.67 -29.38 21.05
CA GLU A 68 8.49 -30.79 21.41
C GLU A 68 7.18 -31.06 22.18
N LEU A 69 6.63 -30.05 22.85
CA LEU A 69 5.35 -30.15 23.57
C LEU A 69 4.13 -30.13 22.63
N LEU A 70 4.30 -29.68 21.38
CA LEU A 70 3.21 -29.64 20.41
C LEU A 70 2.94 -31.03 19.81
N PRO A 71 1.69 -31.31 19.38
CA PRO A 71 1.40 -32.51 18.60
C PRO A 71 2.27 -32.60 17.33
N ALA A 72 2.71 -33.82 16.98
CA ALA A 72 3.57 -34.05 15.81
C ALA A 72 3.01 -33.46 14.50
N SER A 73 1.69 -33.49 14.32
CA SER A 73 1.01 -32.90 13.16
C SER A 73 1.17 -31.37 13.09
N GLU A 74 1.11 -30.68 14.22
CA GLU A 74 1.31 -29.22 14.26
C GLU A 74 2.78 -28.89 14.00
N GLN A 75 3.71 -29.66 14.56
CA GLN A 75 5.14 -29.49 14.30
C GLN A 75 5.48 -29.62 12.81
N GLU A 76 4.97 -30.67 12.16
CA GLU A 76 5.14 -30.90 10.73
C GLU A 76 4.51 -29.76 9.92
N SER A 77 3.31 -29.30 10.29
CA SER A 77 2.64 -28.20 9.60
C SER A 77 3.44 -26.89 9.63
N ILE A 78 4.09 -26.58 10.76
CA ILE A 78 4.94 -25.39 10.93
C ILE A 78 6.19 -25.51 10.06
N LYS A 79 6.84 -26.68 10.03
CA LYS A 79 8.02 -26.93 9.18
C LYS A 79 7.69 -26.83 7.70
N LEU A 80 6.60 -27.49 7.26
CA LEU A 80 6.12 -27.40 5.88
C LEU A 80 5.74 -25.97 5.48
N TYR A 81 5.20 -25.19 6.42
CA TYR A 81 4.91 -23.78 6.19
C TYR A 81 6.19 -22.96 5.98
N ASP A 82 7.21 -23.15 6.83
CA ASP A 82 8.52 -22.48 6.69
C ASP A 82 9.19 -22.83 5.35
N GLU A 83 9.16 -24.10 4.94
CA GLU A 83 9.69 -24.56 3.66
C GLU A 83 9.00 -23.87 2.48
N LYS A 84 7.66 -23.76 2.52
CA LYS A 84 6.89 -23.02 1.50
C LYS A 84 7.28 -21.54 1.45
N LEU A 85 7.49 -20.89 2.60
CA LEU A 85 7.95 -19.51 2.64
C LEU A 85 9.37 -19.37 2.09
N GLN A 86 10.25 -20.33 2.38
CA GLN A 86 11.60 -20.36 1.83
C GLN A 86 11.60 -20.51 0.30
N GLN A 87 10.75 -21.37 -0.25
CA GLN A 87 10.57 -21.50 -1.69
C GLN A 87 10.10 -20.17 -2.32
N LYS A 88 9.15 -19.47 -1.69
CA LYS A 88 8.70 -18.14 -2.15
C LYS A 88 9.80 -17.09 -2.14
N LEU A 89 10.72 -17.13 -1.17
CA LEU A 89 11.88 -16.24 -1.14
C LEU A 89 12.86 -16.50 -2.28
N GLN A 90 12.93 -17.75 -2.74
CA GLN A 90 13.82 -18.20 -3.81
C GLN A 90 13.27 -17.95 -5.23
N HIS A 91 12.09 -17.35 -5.36
CA HIS A 91 11.53 -17.00 -6.67
C HIS A 91 12.51 -16.16 -7.50
N SER A 92 12.65 -16.56 -8.77
CA SER A 92 13.55 -15.93 -9.71
C SER A 92 13.08 -14.52 -10.10
N PHE A 93 14.01 -13.72 -10.65
CA PHE A 93 13.66 -12.39 -11.17
C PHE A 93 12.54 -12.47 -12.21
N LEU A 94 12.57 -13.47 -13.10
CA LEU A 94 11.57 -13.65 -14.15
C LEU A 94 10.18 -13.95 -13.59
N GLU A 95 10.09 -14.73 -12.52
CA GLU A 95 8.80 -15.00 -11.84
C GLU A 95 8.23 -13.75 -11.20
N LYS A 96 9.07 -12.95 -10.53
CA LYS A 96 8.66 -11.66 -9.94
C LYS A 96 8.26 -10.66 -11.01
N PHE A 97 8.97 -10.63 -12.13
CA PHE A 97 8.62 -9.80 -13.29
C PHE A 97 7.29 -10.24 -13.89
N LYS A 98 7.07 -11.54 -14.10
CA LYS A 98 5.79 -12.09 -14.57
C LYS A 98 4.65 -11.73 -13.61
N ALA A 99 4.86 -11.85 -12.30
CA ALA A 99 3.89 -11.43 -11.29
C ALA A 99 3.59 -9.93 -11.36
N SER A 100 4.60 -9.09 -11.60
CA SER A 100 4.44 -7.64 -11.78
C SER A 100 3.61 -7.31 -13.01
N MET A 101 3.85 -8.01 -14.12
CA MET A 101 3.06 -7.87 -15.34
C MET A 101 1.62 -8.35 -15.13
N GLN A 102 1.42 -9.48 -14.44
CA GLN A 102 0.09 -9.96 -14.09
C GLN A 102 -0.65 -8.96 -13.18
N LEU A 103 0.04 -8.37 -12.20
CA LEU A 103 -0.54 -7.34 -11.34
C LEU A 103 -0.97 -6.12 -12.16
N LEU A 104 -0.11 -5.66 -13.07
CA LEU A 104 -0.37 -4.47 -13.89
C LEU A 104 -1.50 -4.70 -14.91
N PHE A 105 -1.50 -5.83 -15.63
CA PHE A 105 -2.40 -6.06 -16.77
C PHE A 105 -3.65 -6.88 -16.43
N ILE A 106 -3.64 -7.69 -15.37
CA ILE A 106 -4.77 -8.58 -15.05
C ILE A 106 -5.46 -8.14 -13.74
N GLN A 107 -4.69 -7.89 -12.68
CA GLN A 107 -5.29 -7.62 -11.35
C GLN A 107 -5.67 -6.15 -11.13
N THR A 108 -5.05 -5.22 -11.86
CA THR A 108 -5.39 -3.80 -11.78
C THR A 108 -6.71 -3.54 -12.50
N ALA A 109 -7.64 -2.82 -11.85
CA ALA A 109 -8.93 -2.47 -12.44
C ALA A 109 -8.75 -1.79 -13.82
N PRO A 110 -9.56 -2.12 -14.85
CA PRO A 110 -9.40 -1.60 -16.20
C PRO A 110 -9.39 -0.08 -16.29
N PHE A 111 -10.26 0.61 -15.52
CA PHE A 111 -10.29 2.08 -15.50
C PHE A 111 -9.01 2.68 -14.90
N LYS A 112 -8.39 2.02 -13.92
CA LYS A 112 -7.11 2.44 -13.35
C LYS A 112 -5.95 2.19 -14.33
N GLN A 113 -5.98 1.10 -15.10
CA GLN A 113 -5.01 0.85 -16.17
C GLN A 113 -5.11 1.92 -17.26
N ALA A 114 -6.32 2.21 -17.74
CA ALA A 114 -6.56 3.27 -18.71
C ALA A 114 -6.09 4.62 -18.16
N TRP A 115 -6.43 4.94 -16.91
CA TRP A 115 -5.96 6.17 -16.27
C TRP A 115 -4.43 6.25 -16.20
N LEU A 116 -3.73 5.17 -15.84
CA LEU A 116 -2.26 5.11 -15.83
C LEU A 116 -1.68 5.37 -17.21
N LEU A 117 -2.21 4.69 -18.23
CA LEU A 117 -1.78 4.84 -19.62
C LEU A 117 -1.96 6.28 -20.11
N PHE A 118 -3.14 6.85 -19.94
CA PHE A 118 -3.42 8.23 -20.36
C PHE A 118 -2.69 9.27 -19.51
N SER A 119 -2.43 8.99 -18.24
CA SER A 119 -1.62 9.87 -17.37
C SER A 119 -0.15 9.92 -17.80
N PHE A 120 0.31 8.93 -18.55
CA PHE A 120 1.63 8.95 -19.19
C PHE A 120 1.58 9.61 -20.58
N LEU A 121 0.65 9.17 -21.44
CA LEU A 121 0.58 9.62 -22.84
C LEU A 121 0.17 11.08 -22.98
N LEU A 122 -0.84 11.56 -22.24
CA LEU A 122 -1.38 12.90 -22.44
C LEU A 122 -0.39 14.01 -22.08
N PRO A 123 0.35 13.95 -20.95
CA PRO A 123 1.43 14.89 -20.72
C PRO A 123 2.53 14.86 -21.78
N LEU A 124 2.91 13.69 -22.31
CA LEU A 124 3.89 13.60 -23.40
C LEU A 124 3.34 14.26 -24.67
N PHE A 125 2.10 13.99 -25.05
CA PHE A 125 1.45 14.59 -26.21
C PHE A 125 1.28 16.10 -26.05
N LEU A 126 0.96 16.57 -24.84
CA LEU A 126 0.98 17.99 -24.52
C LEU A 126 2.37 18.57 -24.76
N LEU A 127 3.42 17.97 -24.19
CA LEU A 127 4.82 18.41 -24.33
C LEU A 127 5.28 18.43 -25.80
N LEU A 128 4.84 17.45 -26.59
CA LEU A 128 5.08 17.35 -28.04
C LEU A 128 4.14 18.24 -28.88
N ARG A 129 3.17 18.91 -28.25
CA ARG A 129 2.20 19.83 -28.88
C ARG A 129 1.33 19.17 -29.95
N ILE A 130 0.96 17.92 -29.73
CA ILE A 130 0.02 17.22 -30.60
C ILE A 130 -1.36 17.89 -30.50
N GLU A 131 -1.94 18.21 -31.64
CA GLU A 131 -3.30 18.75 -31.73
C GLU A 131 -4.31 17.77 -31.13
N GLY A 132 -5.26 18.25 -30.33
CA GLY A 132 -6.23 17.39 -29.64
C GLY A 132 -5.79 16.89 -28.25
N ALA A 133 -4.50 16.94 -27.90
CA ALA A 133 -4.01 16.48 -26.60
C ALA A 133 -4.66 17.25 -25.42
N ILE A 134 -4.98 18.52 -25.63
CA ILE A 134 -5.57 19.39 -24.61
C ILE A 134 -7.03 19.04 -24.34
N GLN A 135 -7.82 18.78 -25.39
CA GLN A 135 -9.17 18.26 -25.25
C GLN A 135 -9.14 16.89 -24.57
N ALA A 136 -8.21 16.03 -24.98
CA ALA A 136 -8.05 14.69 -24.41
C ALA A 136 -7.64 14.68 -22.92
N CYS A 137 -7.07 15.76 -22.37
CA CYS A 137 -6.81 15.86 -20.93
C CYS A 137 -8.05 15.72 -20.06
N TRP A 138 -9.24 16.06 -20.58
CA TRP A 138 -10.51 15.86 -19.88
C TRP A 138 -10.91 14.38 -19.76
N LEU A 139 -10.26 13.47 -20.47
CA LEU A 139 -10.45 12.03 -20.27
C LEU A 139 -9.98 11.58 -18.88
N LEU A 140 -8.95 12.21 -18.32
CA LEU A 140 -8.40 11.81 -17.02
C LEU A 140 -9.39 11.95 -15.84
N PRO A 141 -10.09 13.09 -15.64
CA PRO A 141 -11.10 13.18 -14.60
C PRO A 141 -12.30 12.25 -14.87
N ILE A 142 -12.69 12.04 -16.14
CA ILE A 142 -13.75 11.09 -16.50
C ILE A 142 -13.37 9.66 -16.12
N LEU A 143 -12.15 9.22 -16.47
CA LEU A 143 -11.62 7.91 -16.08
C LEU A 143 -11.51 7.77 -14.57
N THR A 144 -11.17 8.84 -13.86
CA THR A 144 -11.11 8.84 -12.39
C THR A 144 -12.50 8.66 -11.78
N LEU A 145 -13.53 9.31 -12.33
CA LEU A 145 -14.92 9.11 -11.89
C LEU A 145 -15.40 7.69 -12.19
N ALA A 146 -15.13 7.17 -13.38
CA ALA A 146 -15.47 5.79 -13.75
C ALA A 146 -14.78 4.79 -12.82
N TYR A 147 -13.48 5.00 -12.53
CA TYR A 147 -12.75 4.20 -11.56
C TYR A 147 -13.31 4.34 -10.15
N ALA A 148 -13.72 5.53 -9.72
CA ALA A 148 -14.31 5.74 -8.40
C ALA A 148 -15.62 4.94 -8.25
N VAL A 149 -16.47 4.97 -9.27
CA VAL A 149 -17.71 4.17 -9.33
C VAL A 149 -17.38 2.67 -9.29
N ASP A 150 -16.50 2.19 -10.16
CA ASP A 150 -16.06 0.80 -10.18
C ASP A 150 -15.48 0.35 -8.82
N ASN A 151 -14.68 1.20 -8.18
CA ASN A 151 -14.12 0.95 -6.85
C ASN A 151 -15.18 0.89 -5.74
N GLN A 152 -16.33 1.56 -5.88
CA GLN A 152 -17.40 1.43 -4.89
C GLN A 152 -18.19 0.13 -5.05
N PHE A 153 -18.40 -0.33 -6.28
CA PHE A 153 -19.28 -1.47 -6.57
C PHE A 153 -18.54 -2.81 -6.63
N ASN A 154 -17.31 -2.82 -7.16
CA ASN A 154 -16.60 -4.06 -7.49
C ASN A 154 -15.36 -4.33 -6.64
N ALA A 155 -14.83 -3.33 -5.92
CA ALA A 155 -13.61 -3.52 -5.13
C ALA A 155 -13.89 -4.16 -3.76
N GLN A 156 -12.98 -5.05 -3.34
CA GLN A 156 -13.08 -5.73 -2.05
C GLN A 156 -12.64 -4.80 -0.93
N LEU A 157 -13.25 -4.92 0.25
CA LEU A 157 -12.80 -4.16 1.41
C LEU A 157 -11.32 -4.48 1.71
N PRO A 158 -10.54 -3.50 2.21
CA PRO A 158 -9.14 -3.72 2.57
C PRO A 158 -9.04 -4.92 3.50
N LYS A 159 -8.18 -5.88 3.15
CA LYS A 159 -8.04 -7.11 3.90
C LYS A 159 -7.42 -6.78 5.25
N LYS A 160 -8.18 -6.92 6.34
CA LYS A 160 -7.61 -6.87 7.68
C LYS A 160 -6.64 -8.04 7.84
N ASN A 161 -5.56 -7.82 8.58
CA ASN A 161 -4.59 -8.87 8.88
C ASN A 161 -5.34 -10.03 9.56
N PRO A 162 -5.27 -11.27 9.06
CA PRO A 162 -6.13 -12.36 9.50
C PRO A 162 -5.96 -12.67 10.99
N ASP A 163 -4.82 -12.37 11.61
CA ASP A 163 -4.58 -12.59 13.04
C ASP A 163 -5.07 -11.45 13.95
N THR A 164 -5.69 -10.40 13.40
CA THR A 164 -6.14 -9.22 14.19
C THR A 164 -7.09 -9.61 15.34
N TYR A 165 -7.93 -10.63 15.14
CA TYR A 165 -8.89 -11.06 16.16
C TYR A 165 -8.25 -11.78 17.35
N LEU A 166 -6.98 -12.20 17.23
CA LEU A 166 -6.23 -12.82 18.33
C LEU A 166 -5.69 -11.77 19.30
N PHE A 167 -5.60 -10.51 18.88
CA PHE A 167 -5.14 -9.42 19.71
C PHE A 167 -6.31 -8.87 20.54
N PRO A 168 -6.12 -8.69 21.86
CA PRO A 168 -7.11 -8.06 22.70
C PRO A 168 -7.22 -6.58 22.34
N SER A 169 -8.40 -6.01 22.55
CA SER A 169 -8.55 -4.56 22.50
C SER A 169 -7.79 -3.90 23.66
N GLU A 170 -7.36 -2.66 23.47
CA GLU A 170 -6.64 -1.90 24.51
C GLU A 170 -7.48 -1.78 25.80
N SER A 171 -8.80 -1.58 25.68
CA SER A 171 -9.69 -1.54 26.83
C SER A 171 -9.72 -2.85 27.61
N VAL A 172 -9.65 -3.99 26.94
CA VAL A 172 -9.58 -5.32 27.59
C VAL A 172 -8.26 -5.48 28.34
N LEU A 173 -7.12 -5.07 27.75
CA LEU A 173 -5.82 -5.08 28.44
C LEU A 173 -5.85 -4.23 29.70
N ILE A 174 -6.43 -3.03 29.61
CA ILE A 174 -6.49 -2.09 30.74
C ILE A 174 -7.40 -2.59 31.86
N GLN A 175 -8.55 -3.16 31.53
CA GLN A 175 -9.54 -3.57 32.54
C GLN A 175 -9.17 -4.89 33.21
N ASN A 176 -8.64 -5.85 32.46
CA ASN A 176 -8.51 -7.23 32.95
C ASN A 176 -7.06 -7.61 33.31
N HIS A 177 -6.06 -6.94 32.72
CA HIS A 177 -4.66 -7.39 32.83
C HIS A 177 -3.70 -6.32 33.39
N LEU A 178 -4.14 -5.07 33.52
CA LEU A 178 -3.43 -4.04 34.29
C LEU A 178 -3.89 -4.04 35.75
N ARG A 179 -2.92 -3.96 36.66
CA ARG A 179 -3.17 -3.85 38.11
C ARG A 179 -3.48 -2.41 38.56
N ALA A 180 -3.19 -1.42 37.71
CA ALA A 180 -3.27 0.00 38.04
C ALA A 180 -3.73 0.81 36.83
N PRO A 181 -4.38 1.98 37.04
CA PRO A 181 -4.75 2.87 35.95
C PRO A 181 -3.51 3.35 35.18
N LEU A 182 -3.72 3.69 33.91
CA LEU A 182 -2.67 4.25 33.08
C LEU A 182 -2.13 5.54 33.70
N SER A 183 -0.81 5.62 33.78
CA SER A 183 -0.11 6.83 34.21
C SER A 183 -0.26 7.94 33.17
N ASN A 184 -0.03 9.20 33.57
CA ASN A 184 -0.10 10.35 32.66
C ASN A 184 1.15 10.49 31.76
N SER A 185 2.19 9.66 31.97
CA SER A 185 3.45 9.75 31.24
C SER A 185 3.53 8.66 30.18
N ILE A 186 3.75 9.04 28.93
CA ILE A 186 3.83 8.12 27.78
C ILE A 186 4.85 6.99 28.02
N SER A 187 6.02 7.30 28.56
CA SER A 187 7.05 6.28 28.84
C SER A 187 6.63 5.28 29.92
N LYS A 188 5.85 5.73 30.92
CA LYS A 188 5.31 4.85 31.96
C LYS A 188 4.12 4.05 31.44
N GLN A 189 3.27 4.65 30.61
CA GLN A 189 2.17 3.95 29.92
C GLN A 189 2.68 2.81 29.05
N GLN A 190 3.75 3.03 28.27
CA GLN A 190 4.36 1.97 27.47
C GLN A 190 4.79 0.78 28.32
N LYS A 191 5.43 1.02 29.47
CA LYS A 191 5.83 -0.04 30.41
C LYS A 191 4.62 -0.77 30.98
N GLN A 192 3.61 -0.03 31.44
CA GLN A 192 2.37 -0.61 31.96
C GLN A 192 1.69 -1.49 30.89
N LEU A 193 1.51 -0.99 29.66
CA LEU A 193 0.92 -1.76 28.58
C LEU A 193 1.76 -3.00 28.20
N THR A 194 3.08 -2.92 28.28
CA THR A 194 3.97 -4.08 28.08
C THR A 194 3.75 -5.14 29.16
N GLU A 195 3.63 -4.72 30.43
CA GLU A 195 3.31 -5.63 31.53
C GLU A 195 1.90 -6.22 31.40
N GLY A 196 0.92 -5.41 31.02
CA GLY A 196 -0.45 -5.86 30.76
C GLY A 196 -0.51 -6.87 29.62
N TRP A 197 0.26 -6.66 28.54
CA TRP A 197 0.42 -7.60 27.45
C TRP A 197 1.00 -8.93 27.91
N LYS A 198 2.08 -8.90 28.71
CA LYS A 198 2.67 -10.11 29.29
C LYS A 198 1.68 -10.85 30.19
N ASN A 199 0.94 -10.13 31.03
CA ASN A 199 -0.08 -10.74 31.90
C ASN A 199 -1.20 -11.40 31.09
N TYR A 200 -1.64 -10.78 29.98
CA TYR A 200 -2.59 -11.37 29.03
C TYR A 200 -2.05 -12.65 28.40
N LEU A 201 -0.78 -12.68 27.98
CA LEU A 201 -0.16 -13.88 27.43
C LEU A 201 -0.12 -15.03 28.46
N ILE A 202 0.19 -14.73 29.72
CA ILE A 202 0.19 -15.74 30.78
C ILE A 202 -1.24 -16.27 31.02
N SER A 203 -2.22 -15.38 31.21
CA SER A 203 -3.57 -15.78 31.62
C SER A 203 -4.36 -16.44 30.50
N GLU A 204 -4.33 -15.88 29.28
CA GLU A 204 -5.18 -16.33 28.17
C GLU A 204 -4.50 -17.41 27.33
N TRP A 205 -3.18 -17.33 27.15
CA TRP A 205 -2.44 -18.20 26.23
C TRP A 205 -1.70 -19.32 26.94
N ALA A 206 -0.94 -19.02 28.01
CA ALA A 206 -0.32 -20.07 28.84
C ALA A 206 -1.34 -20.77 29.76
N LYS A 207 -2.45 -20.10 30.08
CA LYS A 207 -3.50 -20.56 31.02
C LYS A 207 -2.95 -20.83 32.42
N GLU A 208 -1.99 -20.01 32.84
CA GLU A 208 -1.34 -20.10 34.14
C GLU A 208 -1.68 -18.89 35.03
N GLY A 209 -1.52 -19.05 36.35
CA GLY A 209 -1.60 -17.93 37.28
C GLY A 209 -0.34 -17.08 37.25
N ILE A 210 -0.47 -15.76 37.35
CA ILE A 210 0.66 -14.83 37.33
C ILE A 210 1.53 -15.05 38.57
N SER A 211 2.75 -15.55 38.36
CA SER A 211 3.74 -15.76 39.43
C SER A 211 4.35 -14.44 39.91
N SER A 212 4.72 -14.38 41.20
CA SER A 212 5.45 -13.24 41.78
C SER A 212 6.97 -13.38 41.64
N ASP A 213 7.45 -14.60 41.40
CA ASP A 213 8.87 -14.87 41.11
C ASP A 213 9.19 -14.48 39.66
N LEU A 214 10.26 -13.72 39.47
CA LEU A 214 10.67 -13.17 38.18
C LEU A 214 11.06 -14.28 37.20
N SER A 215 11.80 -15.30 37.66
CA SER A 215 12.25 -16.38 36.77
C SER A 215 11.07 -17.19 36.24
N LEU A 216 10.14 -17.56 37.12
CA LEU A 216 8.91 -18.25 36.72
C LEU A 216 8.02 -17.36 35.86
N TYR A 217 7.91 -16.07 36.18
CA TYR A 217 7.14 -15.12 35.38
C TYR A 217 7.67 -15.04 33.94
N GLU A 218 8.99 -14.97 33.75
CA GLU A 218 9.59 -14.95 32.41
C GLU A 218 9.33 -16.24 31.62
N GLU A 219 9.44 -17.41 32.27
CA GLU A 219 9.09 -18.70 31.65
C GLU A 219 7.61 -18.76 31.24
N GLN A 220 6.71 -18.25 32.10
CA GLN A 220 5.27 -18.18 31.83
C GLN A 220 4.95 -17.28 30.64
N VAL A 221 5.62 -16.12 30.56
CA VAL A 221 5.52 -15.22 29.40
C VAL A 221 5.97 -15.95 28.15
N GLU A 222 7.11 -16.64 28.19
CA GLU A 222 7.65 -17.34 27.03
C GLU A 222 6.70 -18.43 26.50
N LYS A 223 6.10 -19.22 27.41
CA LYS A 223 5.06 -20.21 27.06
C LYS A 223 3.83 -19.57 26.42
N GLY A 224 3.36 -18.46 26.99
CA GLY A 224 2.23 -17.70 26.48
C GLY A 224 2.51 -17.11 25.09
N GLU A 225 3.68 -16.52 24.89
CA GLU A 225 4.12 -16.00 23.59
C GLU A 225 4.22 -17.11 22.54
N PHE A 226 4.76 -18.28 22.91
CA PHE A 226 4.86 -19.42 22.03
C PHE A 226 3.47 -19.90 21.59
N ALA A 227 2.55 -20.14 22.52
CA ALA A 227 1.18 -20.56 22.21
C ALA A 227 0.44 -19.54 21.34
N PHE A 228 0.60 -18.25 21.64
CA PHE A 228 0.04 -17.16 20.85
C PHE A 228 0.59 -17.15 19.41
N ASN A 229 1.90 -17.30 19.24
CA ASN A 229 2.53 -17.31 17.93
C ASN A 229 2.16 -18.54 17.09
N VAL A 230 1.98 -19.71 17.71
CA VAL A 230 1.44 -20.91 17.05
C VAL A 230 0.03 -20.61 16.49
N ALA A 231 -0.85 -20.02 17.30
CA ALA A 231 -2.20 -19.65 16.85
C ALA A 231 -2.21 -18.60 15.73
N ARG A 232 -1.28 -17.62 15.81
CA ARG A 232 -1.07 -16.64 14.73
C ARG A 232 -0.63 -17.30 13.44
N LEU A 233 0.33 -18.23 13.51
CA LEU A 233 0.82 -18.93 12.33
C LEU A 233 -0.29 -19.78 11.69
N LYS A 234 -1.09 -20.48 12.50
CA LYS A 234 -2.23 -21.28 12.04
C LYS A 234 -3.29 -20.45 11.32
N THR A 235 -3.59 -19.27 11.86
CA THR A 235 -4.51 -18.31 11.25
C THR A 235 -3.98 -17.79 9.90
N ARG A 236 -2.69 -17.45 9.84
CA ARG A 236 -2.04 -16.95 8.62
C ARG A 236 -1.89 -18.03 7.56
N SER A 237 -1.55 -19.26 7.93
CA SER A 237 -1.37 -20.38 6.99
C SER A 237 -2.70 -20.80 6.36
N LEU A 238 -3.77 -20.89 7.15
CA LEU A 238 -5.12 -21.19 6.65
C LEU A 238 -5.61 -20.09 5.71
N PHE A 239 -5.37 -18.82 6.06
CA PHE A 239 -5.76 -17.71 5.21
C PHE A 239 -4.90 -17.60 3.94
N GLY A 240 -3.60 -17.90 4.02
CA GLY A 240 -2.69 -17.93 2.88
C GLY A 240 -3.08 -18.97 1.83
N LEU A 241 -3.70 -20.08 2.24
CA LEU A 241 -4.27 -21.09 1.33
C LEU A 241 -5.56 -20.63 0.66
N LEU A 242 -6.41 -19.88 1.38
CA LEU A 242 -7.68 -19.36 0.87
C LEU A 242 -7.55 -18.05 0.07
N ALA A 243 -6.44 -17.33 0.22
CA ALA A 243 -6.22 -16.00 -0.37
C ALA A 243 -5.92 -15.99 -1.89
N MET A 244 -6.32 -17.03 -2.63
CA MET A 244 -5.95 -17.19 -4.04
C MET A 244 -6.61 -16.18 -5.00
N GLU A 245 -7.60 -15.42 -4.57
CA GLU A 245 -8.21 -14.35 -5.38
C GLU A 245 -7.95 -12.97 -4.77
N LYS A 246 -6.81 -12.38 -5.13
CA LYS A 246 -6.56 -10.95 -4.87
C LYS A 246 -7.35 -10.13 -5.89
N GLY A 247 -8.60 -9.81 -5.56
CA GLY A 247 -9.34 -8.75 -6.22
C GLY A 247 -8.74 -7.37 -5.90
N PRO A 248 -9.11 -6.31 -6.65
CA PRO A 248 -8.65 -4.96 -6.33
C PRO A 248 -9.18 -4.52 -4.96
N GLU A 249 -8.28 -4.02 -4.12
CA GLU A 249 -8.66 -3.45 -2.83
C GLU A 249 -9.34 -2.08 -3.02
N ARG A 250 -10.42 -1.88 -2.25
CA ARG A 250 -11.22 -0.67 -2.27
C ARG A 250 -10.42 0.49 -1.70
N GLN A 251 -10.19 1.49 -2.54
CA GLN A 251 -9.55 2.74 -2.16
C GLN A 251 -10.52 3.62 -1.37
N SER A 252 -9.98 4.44 -0.47
CA SER A 252 -10.78 5.39 0.30
C SER A 252 -11.34 6.50 -0.60
N LEU A 253 -12.55 6.97 -0.30
CA LEU A 253 -13.20 8.06 -1.03
C LEU A 253 -12.37 9.35 -1.01
N ALA A 254 -11.63 9.59 0.08
CA ALA A 254 -10.73 10.74 0.19
C ALA A 254 -9.61 10.70 -0.85
N ILE A 255 -8.96 9.54 -1.05
CA ILE A 255 -7.91 9.38 -2.06
C ILE A 255 -8.49 9.56 -3.46
N LEU A 256 -9.66 8.98 -3.74
CA LEU A 256 -10.35 9.14 -5.02
C LEU A 256 -10.74 10.60 -5.29
N GLY A 257 -11.19 11.32 -4.25
CA GLY A 257 -11.47 12.75 -4.32
C GLY A 257 -10.23 13.58 -4.66
N LEU A 258 -9.09 13.27 -4.04
CA LEU A 258 -7.80 13.91 -4.36
C LEU A 258 -7.37 13.62 -5.80
N TYR A 259 -7.56 12.38 -6.27
CA TYR A 259 -7.27 12.01 -7.66
C TYR A 259 -8.13 12.83 -8.62
N LEU A 260 -9.43 12.93 -8.36
CA LEU A 260 -10.35 13.67 -9.22
C LEU A 260 -10.01 15.17 -9.24
N ALA A 261 -9.75 15.76 -8.08
CA ALA A 261 -9.37 17.16 -7.96
C ALA A 261 -8.08 17.45 -8.73
N TRP A 262 -7.06 16.60 -8.58
CA TRP A 262 -5.79 16.74 -9.28
C TRP A 262 -5.94 16.61 -10.80
N ASN A 263 -6.63 15.58 -11.29
CA ASN A 263 -6.83 15.38 -12.74
C ASN A 263 -7.67 16.51 -13.37
N SER A 264 -8.63 17.05 -12.62
CA SER A 264 -9.44 18.21 -13.05
C SER A 264 -8.59 19.48 -13.12
N LEU A 265 -7.74 19.72 -12.12
CA LEU A 265 -6.80 20.84 -12.09
C LEU A 265 -5.80 20.75 -13.25
N PHE A 266 -5.26 19.56 -13.52
CA PHE A 266 -4.36 19.31 -14.64
C PHE A 266 -5.02 19.64 -15.99
N ALA A 267 -6.23 19.13 -16.24
CA ALA A 267 -6.98 19.42 -17.47
C ALA A 267 -7.30 20.91 -17.62
N TRP A 268 -7.65 21.59 -16.51
CA TRP A 268 -7.89 23.03 -16.50
C TRP A 268 -6.63 23.84 -16.82
N LEU A 269 -5.48 23.49 -16.22
CA LEU A 269 -4.21 24.15 -16.50
C LEU A 269 -3.76 23.96 -17.96
N ALA A 270 -3.95 22.75 -18.50
CA ALA A 270 -3.67 22.46 -19.91
C ALA A 270 -4.53 23.32 -20.84
N ARG A 271 -5.83 23.49 -20.55
CA ARG A 271 -6.73 24.35 -21.33
C ARG A 271 -6.37 25.83 -21.22
N LYS A 272 -6.08 26.33 -20.02
CA LYS A 272 -5.74 27.75 -19.80
C LYS A 272 -4.49 28.19 -20.56
N ALA A 273 -3.54 27.27 -20.76
CA ALA A 273 -2.32 27.55 -21.52
C ALA A 273 -2.56 27.89 -23.01
N ILE A 274 -3.67 27.45 -23.61
CA ILE A 274 -4.05 27.85 -24.98
C ILE A 274 -4.42 29.33 -25.02
N ILE A 275 -5.24 29.77 -24.07
CA ILE A 275 -5.83 31.12 -24.06
C ILE A 275 -4.73 32.20 -23.98
N ILE A 276 -3.62 31.89 -23.31
CA ILE A 276 -2.50 32.82 -23.12
C ILE A 276 -1.48 32.75 -24.28
N GLY A 277 -1.46 31.65 -25.03
CA GLY A 277 -0.50 31.39 -26.12
C GLY A 277 -0.86 32.04 -27.46
N HIS A 278 -2.09 32.54 -27.64
CA HIS A 278 -2.51 33.26 -28.83
C HIS A 278 -2.56 34.78 -28.53
N PRO A 279 -1.59 35.58 -29.03
CA PRO A 279 -1.58 37.02 -28.81
C PRO A 279 -2.73 37.76 -29.52
N ASP A 280 -3.40 37.14 -30.50
CA ASP A 280 -4.41 37.82 -31.32
C ASP A 280 -5.86 37.68 -30.82
N GLY A 281 -6.12 36.96 -29.71
CA GLY A 281 -7.48 36.84 -29.16
C GLY A 281 -8.52 36.21 -30.12
N THR A 282 -8.10 35.81 -31.32
CA THR A 282 -8.89 35.03 -32.26
C THR A 282 -8.99 33.62 -31.70
N LEU A 283 -10.05 33.40 -30.93
CA LEU A 283 -10.65 32.08 -30.78
C LEU A 283 -10.71 31.47 -32.18
N LEU A 284 -9.86 30.49 -32.45
CA LEU A 284 -10.13 29.49 -33.47
C LEU A 284 -11.36 28.73 -32.98
N THR A 285 -12.54 29.35 -33.11
CA THR A 285 -13.77 28.62 -33.36
C THR A 285 -13.49 27.88 -34.65
N THR A 286 -13.04 26.65 -34.49
CA THR A 286 -12.99 25.64 -35.53
C THR A 286 -14.25 25.80 -36.37
N ASN A 287 -14.06 26.12 -37.66
CA ASN A 287 -15.04 25.86 -38.70
C ASN A 287 -15.28 24.34 -38.71
N LEU A 288 -16.15 23.88 -37.82
CA LEU A 288 -16.82 22.58 -37.89
C LEU A 288 -17.97 22.70 -38.90
N SER A 289 -17.60 23.03 -40.14
CA SER A 289 -18.47 22.97 -41.31
C SER A 289 -17.68 22.31 -42.43
N ARG A 290 -17.49 21.00 -42.30
CA ARG A 290 -17.44 20.00 -43.38
C ARG A 290 -17.40 18.60 -42.80
#